data_AF-A0A2E8WDR9-F1
#
_entry.id   AF-A0A2E8WDR9-F1
#
_cell.length_a   1.000
_cell.length_b   1.000
_cell.length_c   1.000
_cell.angle_alpha   90.00
_cell.angle_beta   90.00
_cell.angle_gamma   90.00
#
_symmetry.space_group_name_H-M   'P 1'
#
loop_
_entity.id
_entity.type
_entity.pdbx_description
1 polymer ?
#
loop_
_entity_poly.entity_id
_entity_poly.type
_entity_poly.pdbx_seq_one_letter_code
_entity_poly.pdbx_strand_id
1 'polypeptide(L)'
;MTFEPIDRTHKPAALDVVCEAFYDYPVMRYAIAESGDDYNHHLREVIGLFCENRFGRELPLYAIRDDGEIAAVAVCTGAVSIPSTPG
;
A
#
# COMPACT_ATOMS: atom_id res chain seq x y z
N MET A 1 -3.31 -14.87 14.09
CA MET A 1 -2.60 -14.12 13.05
C MET A 1 -2.34 -14.98 11.81
N THR A 2 -2.81 -14.58 10.64
CA THR A 2 -2.55 -15.27 9.35
C THR A 2 -1.97 -14.30 8.32
N PHE A 3 -1.28 -14.85 7.32
CA PHE A 3 -0.67 -14.09 6.22
C PHE A 3 -1.15 -14.66 4.88
N GLU A 4 -1.83 -13.85 4.08
CA GLU A 4 -2.48 -14.31 2.85
C GLU A 4 -2.44 -13.26 1.74
N PRO A 5 -2.35 -13.68 0.46
CA PRO A 5 -2.47 -12.75 -0.65
C PRO A 5 -3.89 -12.18 -0.69
N ILE A 6 -4.01 -10.91 -1.04
CA ILE A 6 -5.29 -10.23 -1.23
C ILE A 6 -5.47 -9.77 -2.67
N ASP A 7 -6.73 -9.66 -3.08
CA ASP A 7 -7.13 -9.18 -4.39
C ASP A 7 -7.89 -7.84 -4.32
N ARG A 8 -8.40 -7.39 -5.46
CA ARG A 8 -9.12 -6.13 -5.59
C ARG A 8 -10.36 -6.02 -4.69
N THR A 9 -10.99 -7.14 -4.31
CA THR A 9 -12.17 -7.13 -3.42
C THR A 9 -11.83 -6.63 -2.02
N HIS A 10 -10.57 -6.80 -1.61
CA HIS A 10 -10.05 -6.36 -0.31
C HIS A 10 -9.54 -4.91 -0.32
N LYS A 11 -9.56 -4.22 -1.48
CA LYS A 11 -9.01 -2.88 -1.63
C LYS A 11 -9.51 -1.88 -0.57
N PRO A 12 -10.81 -1.80 -0.22
CA PRO A 12 -11.27 -0.84 0.79
C PRO A 12 -10.59 -1.04 2.15
N ALA A 13 -10.57 -2.28 2.66
CA ALA A 13 -9.96 -2.61 3.94
C ALA A 13 -8.43 -2.41 3.92
N ALA A 14 -7.78 -2.83 2.84
CA ALA A 14 -6.34 -2.59 2.67
C ALA A 14 -6.00 -1.09 2.62
N LEU A 15 -6.84 -0.28 1.97
CA LEU A 15 -6.67 1.16 1.89
C LEU A 15 -6.76 1.81 3.28
N ASP A 16 -7.73 1.40 4.10
CA ASP A 16 -7.90 1.96 5.45
C ASP A 16 -6.68 1.68 6.33
N VAL A 17 -6.21 0.43 6.36
CA VAL A 17 -5.02 0.02 7.11
C VAL A 17 -3.75 0.74 6.65
N VAL A 18 -3.57 0.87 5.33
CA VAL A 18 -2.39 1.58 4.80
C VAL A 18 -2.49 3.08 5.06
N CYS A 19 -3.66 3.70 4.97
CA CYS A 19 -3.82 5.10 5.35
C CYS A 19 -3.48 5.33 6.82
N GLU A 20 -3.95 4.47 7.72
CA GLU A 20 -3.63 4.53 9.14
C GLU A 20 -2.11 4.40 9.38
N ALA A 21 -1.48 3.39 8.80
CA ALA A 21 -0.05 3.14 8.95
C ALA A 21 0.83 4.30 8.45
N PHE A 22 0.37 5.01 7.41
CA PHE A 22 1.11 6.10 6.77
C PHE A 22 0.71 7.50 7.25
N TYR A 23 -0.30 7.61 8.12
CA TYR A 23 -0.85 8.89 8.58
C TYR A 23 0.20 9.82 9.17
N ASP A 24 1.04 9.28 10.06
CA ASP A 24 2.10 10.02 10.75
C ASP A 24 3.49 9.82 10.14
N TYR A 25 3.57 9.21 8.97
CA TYR A 25 4.85 8.98 8.31
C TYR A 25 5.39 10.33 7.78
N PRO A 26 6.58 10.80 8.22
CA PRO A 26 7.08 12.13 7.86
C PRO A 26 7.20 12.35 6.36
N VAL A 27 7.53 11.29 5.62
CA VAL A 27 7.65 11.32 4.15
C VAL A 27 6.30 11.61 3.50
N MET A 28 5.20 11.04 4.02
CA MET A 28 3.86 11.28 3.47
C MET A 28 3.37 12.68 3.82
N ARG A 29 3.60 13.11 5.07
CA ARG A 29 3.34 14.49 5.49
C ARG A 29 4.05 15.48 4.59
N TYR A 30 5.33 15.26 4.29
CA TYR A 30 6.10 16.11 3.39
C TYR A 30 5.58 16.05 1.94
N ALA A 31 5.37 14.85 1.39
CA ALA A 31 4.95 14.66 0.01
C ALA A 31 3.57 15.27 -0.30
N ILE A 32 2.71 15.39 0.71
CA ILE A 32 1.33 15.87 0.60
C ILE A 32 1.16 17.25 1.29
N ALA A 33 2.22 17.81 1.90
CA ALA A 33 2.16 19.04 2.70
C ALA A 33 1.61 20.24 1.92
N GLU A 34 1.91 20.32 0.62
CA GLU A 34 1.48 21.43 -0.24
C GLU A 34 0.05 21.26 -0.77
N SER A 35 -0.61 20.13 -0.50
CA SER A 35 -1.96 19.85 -1.01
C SER A 35 -3.08 20.60 -0.27
N GLY A 36 -2.76 21.33 0.80
CA GLY A 36 -3.70 22.16 1.54
C GLY A 36 -4.32 21.47 2.76
N ASP A 37 -5.46 21.98 3.22
CA ASP A 37 -6.04 21.63 4.53
C ASP A 37 -6.66 20.22 4.60
N ASP A 38 -6.77 19.49 3.47
CA ASP A 38 -7.41 18.17 3.40
C ASP A 38 -6.41 17.01 3.28
N TYR A 39 -5.47 16.93 4.23
CA TYR A 39 -4.45 15.89 4.27
C TYR A 39 -5.04 14.47 4.22
N ASN A 40 -6.15 14.22 4.91
CA ASN A 40 -6.79 12.91 4.98
C ASN A 40 -7.30 12.47 3.61
N HIS A 41 -7.96 13.38 2.89
CA HIS A 41 -8.43 13.12 1.54
C HIS A 41 -7.26 12.80 0.60
N HIS A 42 -6.24 13.65 0.59
CA HIS A 42 -5.10 13.48 -0.31
C HIS A 42 -4.26 12.23 0.00
N LEU A 43 -4.06 11.91 1.28
CA LEU A 43 -3.43 10.65 1.67
C LEU A 43 -4.22 9.46 1.13
N ARG A 44 -5.55 9.48 1.29
CA ARG A 44 -6.43 8.41 0.79
C ARG A 44 -6.40 8.30 -0.73
N GLU A 45 -6.33 9.42 -1.46
CA GLU A 45 -6.20 9.43 -2.92
C GLU A 45 -4.88 8.80 -3.38
N VAL A 46 -3.75 9.22 -2.79
CA VAL A 46 -2.41 8.70 -3.14
C VAL A 46 -2.30 7.20 -2.86
N ILE A 47 -2.70 6.77 -1.67
CA ILE A 47 -2.69 5.35 -1.31
C ILE A 47 -3.72 4.57 -2.14
N GLY A 48 -4.88 5.15 -2.43
CA GLY A 48 -5.91 4.56 -3.26
C GLY A 48 -5.42 4.29 -4.69
N LEU A 49 -4.70 5.25 -5.27
CA LEU A 49 -4.06 5.12 -6.58
C LEU A 49 -2.97 4.03 -6.54
N PHE A 50 -2.17 3.99 -5.49
CA PHE A 50 -1.12 2.99 -5.29
C PHE A 50 -1.70 1.56 -5.23
N CYS A 51 -2.73 1.34 -4.42
CA CYS A 51 -3.40 0.05 -4.31
C CYS A 51 -4.04 -0.36 -5.65
N GLU A 52 -4.71 0.57 -6.35
CA GLU A 52 -5.29 0.29 -7.67
C GLU A 52 -4.23 -0.15 -8.68
N ASN A 53 -3.09 0.55 -8.73
CA ASN A 53 -1.99 0.21 -9.64
C ASN A 53 -1.36 -1.15 -9.32
N ARG A 54 -1.27 -1.51 -8.04
CA ARG A 54 -0.77 -2.83 -7.61
C ARG A 54 -1.66 -3.94 -8.12
N PHE A 55 -2.95 -3.87 -7.81
CA PHE A 55 -3.92 -4.88 -8.23
C PHE A 55 -4.03 -4.95 -9.76
N GLY A 56 -4.03 -3.81 -10.45
CA GLY A 56 -4.10 -3.75 -11.91
C GLY A 56 -2.87 -4.30 -12.63
N ARG A 57 -1.73 -4.41 -11.95
CA ARG A 57 -0.48 -4.99 -12.49
C ARG A 57 -0.18 -6.39 -11.94
N GLU A 58 -1.14 -7.00 -11.25
CA GLU A 58 -0.97 -8.31 -10.59
C GLU A 58 0.23 -8.34 -9.62
N LEU A 59 0.58 -7.17 -9.05
CA LEU A 59 1.63 -7.06 -8.05
C LEU A 59 1.06 -7.41 -6.67
N PRO A 60 1.67 -8.35 -5.96
CA PRO A 60 1.06 -8.91 -4.76
C PRO A 60 1.03 -7.91 -3.61
N LEU A 61 -0.14 -7.84 -2.97
CA LEU A 61 -0.32 -7.33 -1.62
C LEU A 61 -0.73 -8.50 -0.74
N TYR A 62 -0.25 -8.51 0.49
CA TYR A 62 -0.62 -9.52 1.47
C TYR A 62 -1.29 -8.87 2.66
N ALA A 63 -2.40 -9.46 3.12
CA ALA A 63 -3.00 -9.11 4.40
C ALA A 63 -2.35 -9.92 5.51
N ILE A 64 -2.13 -9.25 6.62
CA ILE A 64 -1.86 -9.84 7.91
C ILE A 64 -3.15 -9.71 8.70
N ARG A 65 -3.81 -10.82 8.99
CA ARG A 65 -5.07 -10.81 9.73
C ARG A 65 -4.88 -11.06 11.21
N ASP A 66 -5.64 -10.35 12.02
CA ASP A 66 -5.84 -10.65 13.43
C ASP A 66 -7.34 -10.68 13.74
N ASP A 67 -7.79 -11.72 14.43
CA ASP A 67 -9.22 -11.98 14.71
C ASP A 67 -10.18 -11.85 13.50
N GLY A 68 -9.72 -12.28 12.32
CA GLY A 68 -10.52 -12.24 11.07
C GLY A 68 -10.44 -10.92 10.31
N GLU A 69 -9.97 -9.83 10.94
CA GLU A 69 -9.81 -8.52 10.34
C GLU A 69 -8.43 -8.31 9.75
N ILE A 70 -8.29 -7.45 8.74
CA ILE A 70 -6.98 -7.07 8.19
C ILE A 70 -6.34 -6.07 9.17
N ALA A 71 -5.30 -6.49 9.88
CA ALA A 71 -4.58 -5.67 10.86
C ALA A 71 -3.35 -4.97 10.27
N ALA A 72 -2.75 -5.55 9.23
CA ALA A 72 -1.62 -4.95 8.50
C ALA A 72 -1.60 -5.40 7.05
N VAL A 73 -0.89 -4.64 6.20
CA VAL A 73 -0.68 -4.96 4.79
C VAL A 73 0.82 -5.00 4.49
N ALA A 74 1.30 -6.10 3.91
CA ALA A 74 2.64 -6.21 3.40
C ALA A 74 2.66 -5.92 1.89
N VAL A 75 3.58 -5.05 1.52
CA VAL A 75 3.86 -4.65 0.14
C VAL A 75 5.06 -5.44 -0.35
N CYS A 76 4.88 -6.25 -1.39
CA CYS A 76 5.96 -7.06 -1.95
C CYS A 76 6.15 -6.78 -3.44
N THR A 77 7.41 -6.72 -3.87
CA THR A 77 7.80 -6.70 -5.28
C THR A 77 8.69 -7.89 -5.55
N GLY A 78 8.42 -8.61 -6.65
CA GLY A 78 9.26 -9.73 -7.08
C GLY A 78 10.70 -9.29 -7.35
N ALA A 79 11.62 -10.24 -7.28
CA ALA A 79 13.01 -9.97 -7.64
C ALA A 79 13.10 -9.48 -9.08
N VAL A 80 13.85 -8.39 -9.30
CA VAL A 80 14.16 -7.89 -10.64
C VAL A 80 15.49 -8.50 -11.07
N SER A 81 15.54 -9.10 -12.26
CA SER A 81 16.79 -9.56 -12.85
C SER A 81 17.73 -8.39 -13.09
N ILE A 82 18.89 -8.39 -12.43
CA ILE A 82 19.94 -7.40 -12.70
C ILE A 82 20.66 -7.83 -13.99
N PRO A 83 20.74 -6.97 -15.02
CA PRO A 83 21.46 -7.30 -16.24
C PRO A 83 22.93 -7.61 -15.92
N SER A 84 23.44 -8.74 -16.38
CA SER A 84 24.86 -9.07 -16.26
C SER A 84 25.68 -8.05 -17.05
N THR A 85 26.66 -7.38 -16.42
CA THR A 85 27.64 -6.56 -17.13
C THR A 85 28.44 -7.49 -18.06
N PRO A 86 28.56 -7.18 -19.37
CA PRO A 86 29.47 -7.93 -20.23
C PRO A 86 30.89 -7.75 -19.70
N GLY A 87 31.61 -8.86 -19.52
CA GLY A 87 33.03 -8.88 -19.16
C GLY A 87 33.95 -8.60 -20.33
#